data_AF-A0A136HNU1-F1
#
_entry.id   AF-A0A136HNU1-F1
#
_cell.length_a   1.000
_cell.length_b   1.000
_cell.length_c   1.000
_cell.angle_alpha   90.00
_cell.angle_beta   90.00
_cell.angle_gamma   90.00
#
_symmetry.space_group_name_H-M   'P 1'
#
loop_
_entity.id
_entity.type
_entity.pdbx_description
1 polymer ?
#
loop_
_entity_poly.entity_id
_entity_poly.type
_entity_poly.pdbx_seq_one_letter_code
_entity_poly.pdbx_strand_id
1 'polypeptide(L)'
;MTGDLLFGRTSLILEGVGDCLLVEEVDDSPIFESNLFRIRFDLTKACPRFYFYYFQSILGKQLIQKIAKQTAAASITASDLIDQPVPYFDVVMERRISAFIYLFDKKIQLNRETNKTLEQMAQALFKSWFVDFDPVIDNALAAGKPIPEELQARAQRRQQQLAKPDHQPLPDEVRQLFPSEFEETEELGWVPKGWEATTFGQVSICFDKNRVPLSKKQREEKKPGTIPYYGATSVMDHINEWIFDDIYLLIGEDGSVIKEDGSPFVQYVWGKTWVNNHAHVLQGNDGISTEHIMIFMQSQDINAYVTGAVQLKINQGNLNRIPFLKATNDLNCVFAEKISSIYCKVRQVSETINSLTKLRDTLLPKLISGELRLPESLLDSETNPPESAYE
;
A
#
# COMPACT_ATOMS: atom_id res chain seq x y z
N MET A 1 -18.62 13.20 22.81
CA MET A 1 -17.93 11.92 22.57
C MET A 1 -17.14 12.06 21.31
N THR A 2 -17.79 12.46 20.22
CA THR A 2 -17.17 13.35 19.22
C THR A 2 -16.35 14.44 19.91
N GLY A 3 -15.11 14.62 19.44
CA GLY A 3 -14.12 15.55 19.98
C GLY A 3 -13.38 15.05 21.23
N ASP A 4 -13.64 13.83 21.74
CA ASP A 4 -12.84 13.25 22.82
C ASP A 4 -11.55 12.62 22.24
N LEU A 5 -10.46 12.61 23.02
CA LEU A 5 -9.26 11.83 22.71
C LEU A 5 -9.24 10.54 23.53
N LEU A 6 -8.98 9.42 22.86
CA LEU A 6 -8.79 8.11 23.48
C LEU A 6 -7.31 7.75 23.44
N PHE A 7 -6.74 7.45 24.60
CA PHE A 7 -5.33 7.09 24.74
C PHE A 7 -5.16 5.63 25.13
N GLY A 8 -4.24 4.95 24.45
CA GLY A 8 -3.73 3.65 24.89
C GLY A 8 -2.93 3.77 26.18
N ARG A 9 -3.33 3.06 27.24
CA ARG A 9 -2.63 3.06 28.55
C ARG A 9 -1.31 2.34 28.50
N THR A 10 -1.21 1.26 27.74
CA THR A 10 -0.10 0.32 27.79
C THR A 10 0.43 0.01 26.40
N SER A 11 1.74 -0.24 26.30
CA SER A 11 2.37 -0.75 25.09
C SER A 11 3.57 -1.62 25.45
N LEU A 12 3.88 -2.59 24.58
CA LEU A 12 5.05 -3.47 24.72
C LEU A 12 6.36 -2.71 24.50
N ILE A 13 6.31 -1.60 23.76
CA ILE A 13 7.46 -0.73 23.52
C ILE A 13 7.14 0.69 23.99
N LEU A 14 8.15 1.40 24.48
CA LEU A 14 7.99 2.77 24.99
C LEU A 14 7.47 3.74 23.93
N GLU A 15 7.81 3.52 22.66
CA GLU A 15 7.42 4.40 21.56
C GLU A 15 5.92 4.34 21.22
N GLY A 16 5.23 3.26 21.57
CA GLY A 16 3.80 3.07 21.29
C GLY A 16 2.89 3.32 22.50
N VAL A 17 3.43 3.75 23.65
CA VAL A 17 2.60 4.09 24.81
C VAL A 17 1.95 5.46 24.59
N GLY A 18 0.68 5.61 24.97
CA GLY A 18 -0.02 6.89 24.85
C GLY A 18 -0.30 7.35 23.43
N ASP A 19 -0.27 6.45 22.46
CA ASP A 19 -0.89 6.70 21.16
C ASP A 19 -2.36 7.06 21.37
N CYS A 20 -2.80 8.11 20.67
CA CYS A 20 -4.14 8.65 20.82
C CYS A 20 -4.93 8.66 19.51
N LEU A 21 -6.23 8.44 19.63
CA LEU A 21 -7.22 8.56 18.57
C LEU A 21 -8.14 9.76 18.86
N LEU A 22 -8.41 10.55 17.83
CA LEU A 22 -9.49 11.54 17.86
C LEU A 22 -10.80 10.84 17.49
N VAL A 23 -11.79 10.98 18.36
CA VAL A 23 -13.14 10.47 18.10
C VAL A 23 -13.88 11.51 17.26
N GLU A 24 -14.05 11.23 15.97
CA GLU A 24 -14.79 12.10 15.04
C GLU A 24 -16.29 11.75 15.08
N GLU A 25 -16.64 10.48 14.86
CA GLU A 25 -18.03 10.02 14.91
C GLU A 25 -18.21 8.88 15.90
N VAL A 26 -19.40 8.81 16.50
CA VAL A 26 -19.76 7.80 17.49
C VAL A 26 -21.19 7.33 17.24
N ASP A 27 -21.33 6.04 16.93
CA ASP A 27 -22.61 5.33 16.97
C ASP A 27 -23.13 5.17 18.41
N ASP A 28 -24.37 4.73 18.58
CA ASP A 28 -25.02 4.65 19.89
C ASP A 28 -24.23 3.81 20.92
N SER A 29 -23.72 4.50 21.95
CA SER A 29 -23.12 3.99 23.20
C SER A 29 -21.94 3.00 23.04
N PRO A 30 -20.75 3.49 22.63
CA PRO A 30 -19.56 2.64 22.53
C PRO A 30 -19.06 2.20 23.91
N ILE A 31 -18.71 0.91 24.02
CA ILE A 31 -18.02 0.34 25.17
C ILE A 31 -16.52 0.34 24.86
N PHE A 32 -15.71 0.90 25.74
CA PHE A 32 -14.26 0.92 25.58
C PHE A 32 -13.58 -0.17 26.41
N GLU A 33 -12.50 -0.70 25.86
CA GLU A 33 -11.62 -1.63 26.55
C GLU A 33 -10.91 -0.92 27.72
N SER A 34 -10.64 -1.66 28.80
CA SER A 34 -10.16 -1.09 30.07
C SER A 34 -8.73 -0.51 29.99
N ASN A 35 -7.97 -0.85 28.94
CA ASN A 35 -6.66 -0.26 28.66
C ASN A 35 -6.73 1.08 27.93
N LEU A 36 -7.92 1.68 27.79
CA LEU A 36 -8.07 3.04 27.28
C LEU A 36 -8.40 4.03 28.41
N PHE A 37 -7.97 5.28 28.26
CA PHE A 37 -8.56 6.40 29.01
C PHE A 37 -8.94 7.53 28.06
N ARG A 38 -9.90 8.34 28.50
CA ARG A 38 -10.52 9.38 27.71
C ARG A 38 -10.18 10.75 28.27
N ILE A 39 -9.77 11.65 27.38
CA ILE A 39 -9.66 13.08 27.67
C ILE A 39 -10.79 13.80 26.93
N ARG A 40 -11.55 14.59 27.69
CA ARG A 40 -12.62 15.45 27.17
C ARG A 40 -12.21 16.91 27.32
N PHE A 41 -12.39 17.67 26.24
CA PHE A 41 -12.04 19.08 26.18
C PHE A 41 -13.28 19.95 26.43
N ASP A 42 -13.05 21.09 27.08
CA ASP A 42 -13.99 22.22 27.05
C ASP A 42 -13.80 22.95 25.71
N LEU A 43 -14.74 22.76 24.77
CA LEU A 43 -14.65 23.26 23.39
C LEU A 43 -14.64 24.79 23.29
N THR A 44 -14.99 25.49 24.37
CA THR A 44 -14.89 26.96 24.46
C THR A 44 -13.46 27.41 24.74
N LYS A 45 -12.60 26.52 25.24
CA LYS A 45 -11.22 26.81 25.66
C LYS A 45 -10.17 26.11 24.82
N ALA A 46 -10.52 25.00 24.18
CA ALA A 46 -9.58 24.12 23.50
C ALA A 46 -10.19 23.48 22.25
N CYS A 47 -9.38 23.31 21.20
CA CYS A 47 -9.69 22.55 20.00
C CYS A 47 -9.13 21.13 20.11
N PRO A 48 -9.97 20.07 20.23
CA PRO A 48 -9.48 18.70 20.38
C PRO A 48 -8.51 18.23 19.29
N ARG A 49 -8.78 18.59 18.03
CA ARG A 49 -7.93 18.22 16.90
C ARG A 49 -6.53 18.84 16.98
N PHE A 50 -6.40 20.04 17.56
CA PHE A 50 -5.08 20.61 17.83
C PHE A 50 -4.29 19.73 18.78
N TYR A 51 -4.90 19.29 19.88
CA TYR A 51 -4.25 18.43 20.86
C TYR A 51 -3.98 17.03 20.31
N PHE A 52 -4.86 16.48 19.46
CA PHE A 52 -4.59 15.26 18.70
C PHE A 52 -3.27 15.37 17.92
N TYR A 53 -3.12 16.45 17.14
CA TYR A 53 -1.90 16.69 16.38
C TYR A 53 -0.68 16.97 17.27
N TYR A 54 -0.86 17.65 18.40
CA TYR A 54 0.19 17.80 19.39
C TYR A 54 0.72 16.45 19.88
N PHE A 55 -0.15 15.54 20.29
CA PHE A 55 0.24 14.22 20.78
C PHE A 55 0.85 13.33 19.70
N GLN A 56 0.52 13.54 18.42
CA GLN A 56 1.21 12.88 17.30
C GLN A 56 2.58 13.49 16.97
N SER A 57 2.79 14.76 17.29
CA SER A 57 4.06 15.45 17.02
C SER A 57 5.19 14.89 17.89
N ILE A 58 6.43 15.16 17.48
CA ILE A 58 7.61 14.79 18.27
C ILE A 58 7.57 15.37 19.69
N LEU A 59 7.00 16.57 19.87
CA LEU A 59 6.90 17.23 21.18
C LEU A 59 5.94 16.49 22.11
N GLY A 60 4.77 16.12 21.60
CA GLY A 60 3.79 15.35 22.37
C GLY A 60 4.29 13.94 22.69
N LYS A 61 4.92 13.26 21.73
CA LYS A 61 5.53 11.94 21.96
C LYS A 61 6.62 12.00 23.03
N GLN A 62 7.48 13.02 23.01
CA GLN A 62 8.49 13.22 24.06
C GLN A 62 7.85 13.48 25.44
N LEU A 63 6.75 14.23 25.51
CA LEU A 63 6.01 14.42 26.75
C LEU A 63 5.47 13.09 27.29
N ILE A 64 4.81 12.30 26.43
CA ILE A 64 4.26 11.00 26.80
C ILE A 64 5.36 10.05 27.29
N GLN A 65 6.49 10.00 26.59
CA GLN A 65 7.64 9.17 27.01
C GLN A 65 8.22 9.60 28.36
N LYS A 66 8.22 10.90 28.67
CA LYS A 66 8.72 11.41 29.95
C LYS A 66 7.86 10.99 31.14
N ILE A 67 6.54 10.88 30.95
CA ILE A 67 5.60 10.48 32.01
C ILE A 67 5.35 8.96 32.04
N ALA A 68 5.78 8.25 31.00
CA ALA A 68 5.64 6.81 30.90
C ALA A 68 6.47 6.10 31.97
N LYS A 69 5.86 5.11 32.60
CA LYS A 69 6.48 4.21 33.57
C LYS A 69 6.82 2.90 32.88
N GLN A 70 8.10 2.51 32.91
CA GLN A 70 8.57 1.30 32.25
C GLN A 70 8.97 0.25 33.29
N THR A 71 8.05 -0.67 33.58
CA THR A 71 8.32 -1.87 34.39
C THR A 71 8.46 -3.08 33.46
N ALA A 72 7.40 -3.86 33.27
CA ALA A 72 7.35 -4.96 32.30
C ALA A 72 6.79 -4.52 30.93
N ALA A 73 5.86 -3.57 30.95
CA ALA A 73 5.34 -2.86 29.77
C ALA A 73 5.42 -1.36 30.04
N ALA A 74 5.49 -0.55 28.99
CA ALA A 74 5.38 0.91 29.13
C ALA A 74 3.92 1.25 29.44
N SER A 75 3.69 2.11 30.42
CA SER A 75 2.33 2.52 30.81
C SER A 75 2.23 4.00 31.17
N ILE A 76 1.05 4.59 30.92
CA ILE A 76 0.67 5.93 31.35
C ILE A 76 -0.72 5.91 31.99
N THR A 77 -0.99 6.87 32.87
CA THR A 77 -2.32 7.08 33.46
C THR A 77 -2.88 8.44 33.10
N ALA A 78 -4.21 8.59 33.19
CA ALA A 78 -4.86 9.88 32.97
C ALA A 78 -4.34 10.95 33.95
N SER A 79 -4.11 10.58 35.22
CA SER A 79 -3.54 11.49 36.22
C SER A 79 -2.12 11.94 35.88
N ASP A 80 -1.29 11.05 35.32
CA ASP A 80 0.07 11.42 34.91
C ASP A 80 0.05 12.47 33.77
N LEU A 81 -0.98 12.43 32.92
CA LEU A 81 -1.12 13.32 31.75
C LEU A 81 -1.84 14.65 32.05
N ILE A 82 -2.84 14.66 32.95
CA ILE A 82 -3.65 15.86 33.25
C ILE A 82 -2.81 17.02 33.80
N ASP A 83 -1.76 16.72 34.57
CA ASP A 83 -0.91 17.74 35.19
C ASP A 83 0.23 18.23 34.28
N GLN A 84 0.32 17.72 33.04
CA GLN A 84 1.41 18.08 32.14
C GLN A 84 1.20 19.43 31.46
N PRO A 85 2.25 20.24 31.33
CA PRO A 85 2.18 21.44 30.51
C PRO A 85 2.03 21.05 29.03
N VAL A 86 1.07 21.66 28.36
CA VAL A 86 0.84 21.54 26.92
C VAL A 86 0.90 22.93 26.27
N PRO A 87 1.21 23.02 24.97
CA PRO A 87 1.12 24.27 24.24
C PRO A 87 -0.29 24.86 24.35
N TYR A 88 -0.37 26.15 24.66
CA TYR A 88 -1.62 26.86 24.81
C TYR A 88 -1.68 28.05 23.85
N PHE A 89 -2.72 28.07 23.02
CA PHE A 89 -3.06 29.18 22.14
C PHE A 89 -4.52 29.57 22.39
N ASP A 90 -4.95 30.73 21.86
CA ASP A 90 -6.38 30.98 21.80
C ASP A 90 -7.06 29.94 20.90
N VAL A 91 -8.30 29.58 21.24
CA VAL A 91 -9.03 28.49 20.56
C VAL A 91 -9.20 28.74 19.06
N VAL A 92 -9.22 30.00 18.61
CA VAL A 92 -9.31 30.35 17.19
C VAL A 92 -8.02 29.96 16.48
N MET A 93 -6.86 30.28 17.07
CA MET A 93 -5.56 29.87 16.54
C MET A 93 -5.37 28.34 16.57
N GLU A 94 -5.80 27.65 17.63
CA GLU A 94 -5.74 26.18 17.68
C GLU A 94 -6.56 25.53 16.54
N ARG A 95 -7.78 26.02 16.31
CA ARG A 95 -8.63 25.59 15.18
C ARG A 95 -7.96 25.82 13.83
N ARG A 96 -7.31 26.98 13.65
CA ARG A 96 -6.59 27.32 12.42
C ARG A 96 -5.39 26.41 12.15
N ILE A 97 -4.54 26.20 13.17
CA ILE A 97 -3.36 25.33 13.04
C ILE A 97 -3.80 23.90 12.71
N SER A 98 -4.77 23.38 13.46
CA SER A 98 -5.27 22.01 13.27
C SER A 98 -5.96 21.82 11.91
N ALA A 99 -6.75 22.80 11.45
CA ALA A 99 -7.36 22.77 10.13
C ALA A 99 -6.30 22.75 9.02
N PHE A 100 -5.25 23.57 9.13
CA PHE A 100 -4.15 23.59 8.16
C PHE A 100 -3.40 22.26 8.10
N ILE A 101 -3.05 21.66 9.25
CA ILE A 101 -2.40 20.34 9.28
C ILE A 101 -3.32 19.25 8.73
N TYR A 102 -4.61 19.31 9.05
CA TYR A 102 -5.61 18.37 8.55
C TYR A 102 -5.70 18.33 7.02
N LEU A 103 -5.46 19.44 6.32
CA LEU A 103 -5.41 19.45 4.85
C LEU A 103 -4.32 18.52 4.29
N PHE A 104 -3.18 18.37 4.98
CA PHE A 104 -2.13 17.43 4.58
C PHE A 104 -2.60 15.99 4.73
N ASP A 105 -3.18 15.63 5.88
CA ASP A 105 -3.69 14.28 6.12
C ASP A 105 -4.80 13.91 5.15
N LYS A 106 -5.75 14.81 4.91
CA LYS A 106 -6.81 14.62 3.92
C LYS A 106 -6.24 14.36 2.54
N LYS A 107 -5.21 15.13 2.13
CA LYS A 107 -4.56 14.92 0.82
C LYS A 107 -3.77 13.62 0.77
N ILE A 108 -3.09 13.24 1.84
CA ILE A 108 -2.36 11.96 1.96
C ILE A 108 -3.34 10.79 1.86
N GLN A 109 -4.46 10.84 2.60
CA GLN A 109 -5.50 9.81 2.55
C GLN A 109 -6.10 9.70 1.14
N LEU A 110 -6.51 10.81 0.54
CA LEU A 110 -7.04 10.83 -0.83
C LEU A 110 -6.04 10.24 -1.84
N ASN A 111 -4.75 10.53 -1.69
CA ASN A 111 -3.71 9.98 -2.54
C ASN A 111 -3.53 8.46 -2.31
N ARG A 112 -3.63 7.97 -1.07
CA ARG A 112 -3.61 6.53 -0.76
C ARG A 112 -4.79 5.81 -1.38
N GLU A 113 -5.99 6.38 -1.29
CA GLU A 113 -7.20 5.88 -1.95
C GLU A 113 -7.03 5.87 -3.47
N THR A 114 -6.46 6.93 -4.05
CA THR A 114 -6.13 7.01 -5.48
C THR A 114 -5.23 5.86 -5.91
N ASN A 115 -4.15 5.58 -5.16
CA ASN A 115 -3.26 4.45 -5.45
C ASN A 115 -3.99 3.12 -5.36
N LYS A 116 -4.81 2.91 -4.32
CA LYS A 116 -5.61 1.70 -4.16
C LYS A 116 -6.54 1.49 -5.36
N THR A 117 -7.20 2.56 -5.83
CA THR A 117 -8.07 2.48 -7.02
C THR A 117 -7.26 2.16 -8.28
N LEU A 118 -6.09 2.77 -8.48
CA LEU A 118 -5.23 2.48 -9.63
C LEU A 118 -4.76 1.02 -9.65
N GLU A 119 -4.37 0.48 -8.49
CA GLU A 119 -3.99 -0.93 -8.34
C GLU A 119 -5.18 -1.87 -8.63
N GLN A 120 -6.37 -1.54 -8.12
CA GLN A 120 -7.59 -2.29 -8.42
C GLN A 120 -7.95 -2.27 -9.91
N MET A 121 -7.75 -1.13 -10.59
CA MET A 121 -7.93 -1.04 -12.04
C MET A 121 -6.95 -1.95 -12.80
N ALA A 122 -5.68 -1.96 -12.39
CA ALA A 122 -4.67 -2.84 -12.98
C ALA A 122 -4.99 -4.33 -12.77
N GLN A 123 -5.37 -4.71 -11.54
CA GLN A 123 -5.79 -6.08 -11.22
C GLN A 123 -7.05 -6.51 -11.98
N ALA A 124 -8.04 -5.62 -12.11
CA ALA A 124 -9.25 -5.88 -12.87
C ALA A 124 -8.96 -6.07 -14.37
N LEU A 125 -8.07 -5.24 -14.94
CA LEU A 125 -7.65 -5.37 -16.33
C LEU A 125 -6.91 -6.70 -16.56
N PHE A 126 -5.96 -7.03 -15.70
CA PHE A 126 -5.23 -8.31 -15.75
C PHE A 126 -6.20 -9.50 -15.67
N LYS A 127 -7.11 -9.48 -14.69
CA LYS A 127 -8.10 -10.52 -14.50
C LYS A 127 -8.99 -10.68 -15.73
N SER A 128 -9.48 -9.58 -16.29
CA SER A 128 -10.31 -9.60 -17.49
C SER A 128 -9.58 -10.22 -18.68
N TRP A 129 -8.31 -9.84 -18.91
CA TRP A 129 -7.55 -10.26 -20.09
C TRP A 129 -6.98 -11.67 -19.97
N PHE A 130 -6.37 -12.01 -18.83
CA PHE A 130 -5.55 -13.21 -18.69
C PHE A 130 -6.13 -14.28 -17.76
N VAL A 131 -7.22 -13.99 -17.04
CA VAL A 131 -7.85 -14.97 -16.12
C VAL A 131 -9.26 -15.33 -16.58
N ASP A 132 -10.13 -14.34 -16.79
CA ASP A 132 -11.50 -14.58 -17.24
C ASP A 132 -11.59 -14.71 -18.78
N PHE A 133 -10.57 -14.27 -19.50
CA PHE A 133 -10.50 -14.26 -20.98
C PHE A 133 -11.66 -13.49 -21.63
N ASP A 134 -12.12 -12.40 -21.00
CA ASP A 134 -13.30 -11.65 -21.42
C ASP A 134 -13.25 -11.23 -22.90
N PRO A 135 -12.14 -10.65 -23.44
CA PRO A 135 -12.12 -10.23 -24.84
C PRO A 135 -12.13 -11.40 -25.82
N VAL A 136 -11.58 -12.56 -25.42
CA VAL A 136 -11.59 -13.78 -26.23
C VAL A 136 -13.00 -14.36 -26.28
N ILE A 137 -13.72 -14.33 -25.16
CA ILE A 137 -15.14 -14.70 -25.09
C ILE A 137 -15.97 -13.78 -25.99
N ASP A 138 -15.76 -12.45 -25.91
CA ASP A 138 -16.48 -11.49 -26.76
C ASP A 138 -16.25 -11.79 -28.24
N ASN A 139 -15.00 -12.05 -28.64
CA ASN A 139 -14.65 -12.40 -30.01
C ASN A 139 -15.23 -13.76 -30.45
N ALA A 140 -15.24 -14.77 -29.58
CA ALA A 140 -15.82 -16.08 -29.85
C ALA A 140 -17.34 -15.99 -30.09
N LEU A 141 -18.04 -15.27 -29.20
CA LEU A 141 -19.49 -15.04 -29.33
C LEU A 141 -19.84 -14.28 -30.60
N ALA A 142 -19.08 -13.21 -30.91
CA ALA A 142 -19.28 -12.42 -32.14
C ALA A 142 -19.03 -13.26 -33.42
N ALA A 143 -18.09 -14.21 -33.36
CA ALA A 143 -17.79 -15.12 -34.47
C ALA A 143 -18.70 -16.37 -34.51
N GLY A 144 -19.63 -16.53 -33.57
CA GLY A 144 -20.47 -17.73 -33.46
C GLY A 144 -19.70 -19.00 -33.13
N LYS A 145 -18.54 -18.88 -32.48
CA LYS A 145 -17.67 -20.00 -32.07
C LYS A 145 -18.10 -20.55 -30.71
N PRO A 146 -18.01 -21.87 -30.48
CA PRO A 146 -18.37 -22.46 -29.20
C PRO A 146 -17.40 -22.05 -28.09
N ILE A 147 -17.92 -21.90 -26.88
CA ILE A 147 -17.14 -21.71 -25.66
C ILE A 147 -17.09 -23.07 -24.93
N PRO A 148 -15.91 -23.56 -24.52
CA PRO A 148 -15.79 -24.79 -23.74
C PRO A 148 -16.66 -24.81 -22.48
N GLU A 149 -17.11 -25.98 -22.06
CA GLU A 149 -18.04 -26.14 -20.92
C GLU A 149 -17.46 -25.52 -19.63
N GLU A 150 -16.17 -25.72 -19.39
CA GLU A 150 -15.40 -25.22 -18.24
C GLU A 150 -15.35 -23.69 -18.20
N LEU A 151 -15.50 -23.02 -19.35
CA LEU A 151 -15.46 -21.56 -19.48
C LEU A 151 -16.86 -20.93 -19.55
N GLN A 152 -17.95 -21.73 -19.56
CA GLN A 152 -19.32 -21.22 -19.65
C GLN A 152 -19.68 -20.29 -18.49
N ALA A 153 -19.23 -20.60 -17.27
CA ALA A 153 -19.46 -19.73 -16.11
C ALA A 153 -18.79 -18.35 -16.28
N ARG A 154 -17.61 -18.29 -16.90
CA ARG A 154 -16.93 -17.02 -17.23
C ARG A 154 -17.72 -16.26 -18.30
N ALA A 155 -18.17 -16.95 -19.33
CA ALA A 155 -18.97 -16.35 -20.40
C ALA A 155 -20.30 -15.77 -19.91
N GLN A 156 -21.00 -16.46 -19.01
CA GLN A 156 -22.22 -15.94 -18.38
C GLN A 156 -21.95 -14.68 -17.56
N ARG A 157 -20.87 -14.66 -16.76
CA ARG A 157 -20.46 -13.44 -16.03
C ARG A 157 -20.15 -12.31 -16.99
N ARG A 158 -19.46 -12.59 -18.10
CA ARG A 158 -19.12 -11.60 -19.12
C ARG A 158 -20.37 -10.99 -19.76
N GLN A 159 -21.35 -11.81 -20.16
CA GLN A 159 -22.62 -11.33 -20.72
C GLN A 159 -23.38 -10.40 -19.75
N GLN A 160 -23.39 -10.71 -18.45
CA GLN A 160 -23.99 -9.84 -17.43
C GLN A 160 -23.26 -8.49 -17.30
N GLN A 161 -21.94 -8.46 -17.48
CA GLN A 161 -21.16 -7.22 -17.48
C GLN A 161 -21.44 -6.37 -18.73
N LEU A 162 -21.52 -7.00 -19.91
CA LEU A 162 -21.86 -6.33 -21.17
C LEU A 162 -23.27 -5.71 -21.16
N ALA A 163 -24.20 -6.27 -20.37
CA ALA A 163 -25.55 -5.75 -20.23
C ALA A 163 -25.63 -4.44 -19.40
N LYS A 164 -24.53 -4.04 -18.74
CA LYS A 164 -24.49 -2.78 -17.97
C LYS A 164 -24.41 -1.58 -18.93
N PRO A 165 -25.19 -0.50 -18.69
CA PRO A 165 -25.26 0.65 -19.60
C PRO A 165 -23.93 1.41 -19.75
N ASP A 166 -23.06 1.35 -18.74
CA ASP A 166 -21.77 2.05 -18.74
C ASP A 166 -20.62 1.20 -19.33
N HIS A 167 -20.94 0.05 -19.96
CA HIS A 167 -19.92 -0.80 -20.56
C HIS A 167 -19.23 -0.10 -21.74
N GLN A 168 -17.93 0.11 -21.63
CA GLN A 168 -17.11 0.61 -22.73
C GLN A 168 -16.40 -0.57 -23.42
N PRO A 169 -16.63 -0.78 -24.73
CA PRO A 169 -15.94 -1.83 -25.46
C PRO A 169 -14.45 -1.50 -25.59
N LEU A 170 -13.63 -2.54 -25.78
CA LEU A 170 -12.23 -2.36 -26.12
C LEU A 170 -12.10 -1.66 -27.49
N PRO A 171 -11.10 -0.78 -27.68
CA PRO A 171 -10.77 -0.26 -29.00
C PRO A 171 -10.53 -1.39 -30.00
N ASP A 172 -10.99 -1.24 -31.23
CA ASP A 172 -10.93 -2.31 -32.24
C ASP A 172 -9.49 -2.82 -32.49
N GLU A 173 -8.51 -1.92 -32.49
CA GLU A 173 -7.09 -2.26 -32.64
C GLU A 173 -6.61 -3.22 -31.53
N VAL A 174 -7.08 -3.03 -30.30
CA VAL A 174 -6.74 -3.88 -29.16
C VAL A 174 -7.56 -5.17 -29.20
N ARG A 175 -8.85 -5.09 -29.56
CA ARG A 175 -9.76 -6.24 -29.65
C ARG A 175 -9.28 -7.29 -30.67
N GLN A 176 -8.70 -6.84 -31.79
CA GLN A 176 -8.17 -7.72 -32.85
C GLN A 176 -6.95 -8.54 -32.42
N LEU A 177 -6.25 -8.15 -31.34
CA LEU A 177 -5.12 -8.91 -30.80
C LEU A 177 -5.54 -10.17 -30.04
N PHE A 178 -6.82 -10.27 -29.68
CA PHE A 178 -7.35 -11.44 -28.98
C PHE A 178 -7.89 -12.46 -29.98
N PRO A 179 -7.59 -13.77 -29.81
CA PRO A 179 -8.21 -14.80 -30.63
C PRO A 179 -9.72 -14.89 -30.39
N SER A 180 -10.42 -15.64 -31.23
CA SER A 180 -11.86 -15.93 -31.11
C SER A 180 -12.14 -17.41 -30.81
N GLU A 181 -11.10 -18.17 -30.45
CA GLU A 181 -11.16 -19.61 -30.24
C GLU A 181 -10.31 -19.99 -29.02
N PHE A 182 -10.62 -21.15 -28.45
CA PHE A 182 -9.89 -21.76 -27.34
C PHE A 182 -9.30 -23.09 -27.78
N GLU A 183 -8.22 -23.49 -27.13
CA GLU A 183 -7.62 -24.82 -27.25
C GLU A 183 -7.30 -25.38 -25.86
N GLU A 184 -7.30 -26.70 -25.74
CA GLU A 184 -7.00 -27.39 -24.48
C GLU A 184 -5.50 -27.70 -24.42
N THR A 185 -4.89 -27.39 -23.29
CA THR A 185 -3.49 -27.70 -22.98
C THR A 185 -3.44 -28.69 -21.82
N GLU A 186 -2.45 -29.58 -21.82
CA GLU A 186 -2.28 -30.57 -20.76
C GLU A 186 -2.00 -29.93 -19.38
N GLU A 187 -1.37 -28.75 -19.37
CA GLU A 187 -0.87 -28.11 -18.15
C GLU A 187 -1.85 -27.08 -17.56
N LEU A 188 -2.56 -26.32 -18.40
CA LEU A 188 -3.39 -25.18 -18.00
C LEU A 188 -4.87 -25.35 -18.37
N GLY A 189 -5.24 -26.46 -19.00
CA GLY A 189 -6.60 -26.70 -19.50
C GLY A 189 -6.94 -25.79 -20.68
N TRP A 190 -8.18 -25.32 -20.74
CA TRP A 190 -8.66 -24.44 -21.81
C TRP A 190 -8.05 -23.03 -21.74
N VAL A 191 -7.30 -22.69 -22.78
CA VAL A 191 -6.63 -21.39 -22.96
C VAL A 191 -7.02 -20.77 -24.30
N PRO A 192 -6.88 -19.45 -24.47
CA PRO A 192 -7.06 -18.82 -25.77
C PRO A 192 -6.09 -19.38 -26.80
N LYS A 193 -6.59 -19.66 -28.01
CA LYS A 193 -5.81 -20.28 -29.08
C LYS A 193 -4.58 -19.45 -29.46
N GLY A 194 -3.42 -20.10 -29.52
CA GLY A 194 -2.14 -19.46 -29.84
C GLY A 194 -1.47 -18.77 -28.65
N TRP A 195 -1.99 -18.93 -27.44
CA TRP A 195 -1.29 -18.55 -26.22
C TRP A 195 -0.42 -19.71 -25.75
N GLU A 196 0.77 -19.40 -25.24
CA GLU A 196 1.81 -20.37 -24.90
C GLU A 196 1.80 -20.67 -23.39
N ALA A 197 1.73 -21.95 -23.03
CA ALA A 197 2.02 -22.40 -21.68
C ALA A 197 3.53 -22.35 -21.45
N THR A 198 3.96 -21.53 -20.51
CA THR A 198 5.37 -21.35 -20.12
C THR A 198 5.48 -21.33 -18.59
N THR A 199 6.62 -20.91 -18.05
CA THR A 199 6.85 -20.78 -16.62
C THR A 199 7.28 -19.38 -16.23
N PHE A 200 7.05 -19.03 -14.97
CA PHE A 200 7.45 -17.76 -14.39
C PHE A 200 8.94 -17.46 -14.59
N GLY A 201 9.80 -18.49 -14.58
CA GLY A 201 11.23 -18.33 -14.80
C GLY A 201 11.63 -17.95 -16.23
N GLN A 202 10.78 -18.18 -17.23
CA GLN A 202 11.04 -17.75 -18.62
C GLN A 202 10.65 -16.28 -18.83
N VAL A 203 9.58 -15.84 -18.16
CA VAL A 203 9.05 -14.47 -18.26
C VAL A 203 9.60 -13.50 -17.20
N SER A 204 10.58 -13.93 -16.40
CA SER A 204 11.24 -13.09 -15.40
C SER A 204 12.75 -13.23 -15.41
N ILE A 205 13.45 -12.15 -15.03
CA ILE A 205 14.89 -12.12 -14.77
C ILE A 205 15.10 -11.96 -13.27
N CYS A 206 15.93 -12.84 -12.70
CA CYS A 206 16.29 -12.82 -11.28
C CYS A 206 17.67 -12.18 -11.04
N PHE A 207 17.73 -11.24 -10.11
CA PHE A 207 18.91 -10.46 -9.73
C PHE A 207 19.44 -10.83 -8.34
N ASP A 208 19.10 -12.01 -7.83
CA ASP A 208 19.49 -12.43 -6.48
C ASP A 208 21.00 -12.42 -6.24
N LYS A 209 21.79 -12.65 -7.30
CA LYS A 209 23.26 -12.58 -7.30
C LYS A 209 23.81 -11.20 -6.95
N ASN A 210 23.01 -10.15 -7.09
CA ASN A 210 23.38 -8.76 -6.82
C ASN A 210 23.04 -8.34 -5.38
N ARG A 211 22.26 -9.14 -4.63
CA ARG A 211 21.88 -8.85 -3.24
C ARG A 211 23.09 -8.95 -2.32
N VAL A 212 23.17 -8.07 -1.33
CA VAL A 212 24.26 -8.07 -0.33
C VAL A 212 23.66 -7.92 1.06
N PRO A 213 23.69 -8.96 1.93
CA PRO A 213 23.16 -8.85 3.28
C PRO A 213 24.07 -7.95 4.13
N LEU A 214 23.48 -7.00 4.87
CA LEU A 214 24.18 -6.15 5.82
C LEU A 214 23.79 -6.49 7.26
N SER A 215 24.79 -6.68 8.12
CA SER A 215 24.59 -6.74 9.57
C SER A 215 24.08 -5.41 10.12
N LYS A 216 23.49 -5.44 11.34
CA LYS A 216 23.04 -4.21 12.01
C LYS A 216 24.18 -3.18 12.13
N LYS A 217 25.39 -3.61 12.49
CA LYS A 217 26.55 -2.72 12.60
C LYS A 217 26.90 -2.03 11.27
N GLN A 218 26.93 -2.79 10.18
CA GLN A 218 27.21 -2.22 8.85
C GLN A 218 26.12 -1.25 8.39
N ARG A 219 24.86 -1.48 8.76
CA ARG A 219 23.78 -0.53 8.48
C ARG A 219 23.96 0.78 9.26
N GLU A 220 24.33 0.71 10.54
CA GLU A 220 24.62 1.91 11.35
C GLU A 220 25.83 2.70 10.82
N GLU A 221 26.87 2.03 10.33
CA GLU A 221 28.02 2.67 9.68
C GLU A 221 27.67 3.41 8.37
N LYS A 222 26.54 3.06 7.76
CA LYS A 222 26.01 3.67 6.53
C LYS A 222 24.92 4.70 6.79
N LYS A 223 24.81 5.19 8.03
CA LYS A 223 23.91 6.30 8.41
C LYS A 223 24.66 7.64 8.49
N PRO A 224 23.97 8.78 8.33
CA PRO A 224 22.55 8.89 7.94
C PRO A 224 22.37 8.65 6.44
N GLY A 225 21.20 8.13 6.05
CA GLY A 225 20.84 8.02 4.65
C GLY A 225 19.34 7.80 4.44
N THR A 226 18.91 7.96 3.19
CA THR A 226 17.49 7.90 2.79
C THR A 226 17.20 6.73 1.86
N ILE A 227 18.20 5.91 1.54
CA ILE A 227 18.03 4.75 0.65
C ILE A 227 17.41 3.62 1.47
N PRO A 228 16.25 3.08 1.07
CA PRO A 228 15.60 1.99 1.79
C PRO A 228 16.42 0.68 1.70
N TYR A 229 16.60 0.03 2.84
CA TYR A 229 17.15 -1.32 2.95
C TYR A 229 15.99 -2.32 3.16
N TYR A 230 15.68 -3.11 2.15
CA TYR A 230 14.54 -4.03 2.13
C TYR A 230 14.87 -5.41 2.71
N GLY A 231 13.97 -5.92 3.55
CA GLY A 231 13.88 -7.33 3.93
C GLY A 231 12.81 -8.08 3.13
N ALA A 232 12.35 -9.22 3.65
CA ALA A 232 11.37 -10.07 2.98
C ALA A 232 10.02 -9.38 2.74
N THR A 233 9.54 -8.58 3.70
CA THR A 233 8.17 -8.02 3.69
C THR A 233 8.10 -6.50 3.84
N SER A 234 9.18 -5.85 4.28
CA SER A 234 9.18 -4.41 4.54
C SER A 234 10.58 -3.80 4.46
N VAL A 235 10.62 -2.47 4.50
CA VAL A 235 11.85 -1.70 4.71
C VAL A 235 12.32 -1.88 6.15
N MET A 236 13.54 -2.39 6.33
CA MET A 236 14.12 -2.68 7.64
C MET A 236 15.00 -1.54 8.18
N ASP A 237 15.52 -0.68 7.29
CA ASP A 237 16.33 0.49 7.65
C ASP A 237 16.44 1.48 6.48
N HIS A 238 17.08 2.63 6.72
CA HIS A 238 17.53 3.55 5.67
C HIS A 238 19.04 3.82 5.78
N ILE A 239 19.74 3.72 4.65
CA ILE A 239 21.20 3.82 4.52
C ILE A 239 21.59 4.83 3.41
N ASN A 240 22.88 5.12 3.28
CA ASN A 240 23.40 6.14 2.35
C ASN A 240 23.90 5.61 0.99
N GLU A 241 23.86 4.29 0.77
CA GLU A 241 24.33 3.62 -0.45
C GLU A 241 23.22 2.74 -1.04
N TRP A 242 23.34 2.38 -2.33
CA TRP A 242 22.39 1.53 -3.05
C TRP A 242 23.13 0.52 -3.93
N ILE A 243 22.46 -0.58 -4.26
CA ILE A 243 22.96 -1.63 -5.15
C ILE A 243 21.99 -1.93 -6.30
N PHE A 244 20.79 -1.35 -6.25
CA PHE A 244 19.76 -1.42 -7.29
C PHE A 244 19.25 0.00 -7.56
N ASP A 245 18.92 0.31 -8.82
CA ASP A 245 18.38 1.61 -9.23
C ASP A 245 17.50 1.46 -10.48
N ASP A 246 16.36 0.79 -10.31
CA ASP A 246 15.37 0.52 -11.36
C ASP A 246 14.04 0.11 -10.71
N ILE A 247 13.07 -0.34 -11.50
CA ILE A 247 11.81 -0.93 -11.04
C ILE A 247 11.99 -2.44 -10.86
N TYR A 248 11.74 -2.94 -9.65
CA TYR A 248 11.84 -4.35 -9.30
C TYR A 248 10.60 -4.85 -8.56
N LEU A 249 10.31 -6.13 -8.77
CA LEU A 249 9.42 -6.91 -7.92
C LEU A 249 10.27 -7.66 -6.89
N LEU A 250 9.95 -7.49 -5.61
CA LEU A 250 10.50 -8.29 -4.53
C LEU A 250 9.50 -9.34 -4.08
N ILE A 251 9.95 -10.57 -3.86
CA ILE A 251 9.14 -11.67 -3.30
C ILE A 251 9.86 -12.23 -2.08
N GLY A 252 9.18 -12.39 -0.94
CA GLY A 252 9.78 -12.96 0.27
C GLY A 252 10.35 -14.37 0.00
N GLU A 253 11.65 -14.57 0.27
CA GLU A 253 12.35 -15.85 0.06
C GLU A 253 12.22 -16.76 1.29
N ASP A 254 12.40 -16.21 2.50
CA ASP A 254 12.42 -16.96 3.76
C ASP A 254 11.58 -16.29 4.86
N GLY A 255 10.96 -17.11 5.71
CA GLY A 255 10.14 -16.66 6.84
C GLY A 255 8.75 -16.23 6.38
N SER A 256 8.57 -14.95 6.10
CA SER A 256 7.30 -14.40 5.63
C SER A 256 7.21 -14.48 4.11
N VAL A 257 6.95 -15.70 3.64
CA VAL A 257 6.87 -16.03 2.21
C VAL A 257 5.44 -15.90 1.67
N ILE A 258 4.49 -16.44 2.42
CA ILE A 258 3.08 -16.59 2.00
C ILE A 258 2.15 -15.89 2.98
N LYS A 259 1.10 -15.28 2.46
CA LYS A 259 0.01 -14.66 3.22
C LYS A 259 -1.05 -15.70 3.57
N GLU A 260 -2.01 -15.29 4.40
CA GLU A 260 -3.14 -16.14 4.80
C GLU A 260 -4.02 -16.59 3.62
N ASP A 261 -4.06 -15.81 2.53
CA ASP A 261 -4.81 -16.13 1.31
C ASP A 261 -4.05 -17.03 0.33
N GLY A 262 -2.85 -17.50 0.69
CA GLY A 262 -1.99 -18.33 -0.17
C GLY A 262 -1.11 -17.54 -1.15
N SER A 263 -1.30 -16.23 -1.28
CA SER A 263 -0.48 -15.39 -2.16
C SER A 263 0.88 -15.05 -1.53
N PRO A 264 1.92 -14.79 -2.34
CA PRO A 264 3.21 -14.36 -1.82
C PRO A 264 3.16 -12.98 -1.16
N PHE A 265 4.07 -12.75 -0.21
CA PHE A 265 4.47 -11.41 0.14
C PHE A 265 5.27 -10.78 -1.01
N VAL A 266 4.68 -9.78 -1.65
CA VAL A 266 5.29 -9.02 -2.73
C VAL A 266 5.55 -7.57 -2.31
N GLN A 267 6.64 -6.99 -2.79
CA GLN A 267 6.92 -5.56 -2.65
C GLN A 267 7.31 -5.00 -4.02
N TYR A 268 6.66 -3.92 -4.42
CA TYR A 268 6.98 -3.20 -5.66
C TYR A 268 7.87 -2.02 -5.34
N VAL A 269 9.11 -2.03 -5.84
CA VAL A 269 10.13 -1.04 -5.50
C VAL A 269 10.64 -0.34 -6.75
N TRP A 270 10.99 0.93 -6.61
CA TRP A 270 11.53 1.74 -7.71
C TRP A 270 12.64 2.68 -7.25
N GLY A 271 13.60 2.92 -8.13
CA GLY A 271 14.74 3.79 -7.88
C GLY A 271 15.78 3.16 -6.96
N LYS A 272 16.61 4.01 -6.37
CA LYS A 272 17.75 3.59 -5.53
C LYS A 272 17.29 2.80 -4.31
N THR A 273 17.77 1.55 -4.22
CA THR A 273 17.42 0.64 -3.15
C THR A 273 18.56 -0.33 -2.81
N TRP A 274 18.50 -0.90 -1.61
CA TRP A 274 19.35 -1.99 -1.16
C TRP A 274 18.47 -3.15 -0.72
N VAL A 275 18.72 -4.36 -1.24
CA VAL A 275 17.90 -5.55 -0.93
C VAL A 275 18.73 -6.62 -0.24
N ASN A 276 18.18 -7.15 0.86
CA ASN A 276 18.77 -8.25 1.62
C ASN A 276 18.53 -9.62 0.95
N ASN A 277 19.20 -10.68 1.40
CA ASN A 277 19.07 -12.04 0.89
C ASN A 277 17.74 -12.75 1.25
N HIS A 278 16.82 -12.10 1.94
CA HIS A 278 15.51 -12.68 2.31
C HIS A 278 14.38 -12.31 1.33
N ALA A 279 14.70 -11.63 0.22
CA ALA A 279 13.73 -11.30 -0.82
C ALA A 279 14.32 -11.54 -2.20
N HIS A 280 13.64 -12.31 -3.04
CA HIS A 280 13.99 -12.44 -4.46
C HIS A 280 13.86 -11.09 -5.16
N VAL A 281 14.80 -10.73 -6.03
CA VAL A 281 14.76 -9.48 -6.82
C VAL A 281 14.49 -9.81 -8.28
N LEU A 282 13.37 -9.35 -8.83
CA LEU A 282 12.86 -9.79 -10.13
C LEU A 282 12.49 -8.61 -11.04
N GLN A 283 12.67 -8.78 -12.34
CA GLN A 283 12.08 -7.94 -13.39
C GLN A 283 11.36 -8.81 -14.42
N GLY A 284 10.39 -8.22 -15.12
CA GLY A 284 9.75 -8.87 -16.26
C GLY A 284 10.73 -9.07 -17.43
N ASN A 285 10.48 -10.09 -18.24
CA ASN A 285 11.28 -10.45 -19.40
C ASN A 285 10.38 -10.88 -20.57
N ASP A 286 10.95 -10.95 -21.78
CA ASP A 286 10.31 -11.59 -22.92
C ASP A 286 8.93 -11.00 -23.27
N GLY A 287 8.87 -9.66 -23.30
CA GLY A 287 7.65 -8.89 -23.58
C GLY A 287 6.71 -8.73 -22.38
N ILE A 288 7.02 -9.33 -21.23
CA ILE A 288 6.26 -9.20 -19.98
C ILE A 288 6.89 -8.12 -19.10
N SER A 289 6.11 -7.16 -18.62
CA SER A 289 6.61 -6.11 -17.73
C SER A 289 6.73 -6.57 -16.27
N THR A 290 7.50 -5.83 -15.46
CA THR A 290 7.62 -6.09 -14.01
C THR A 290 6.28 -6.00 -13.29
N GLU A 291 5.41 -5.07 -13.70
CA GLU A 291 4.05 -4.95 -13.16
C GLU A 291 3.17 -6.14 -13.53
N HIS A 292 3.32 -6.68 -14.75
CA HIS A 292 2.57 -7.86 -15.18
C HIS A 292 2.93 -9.07 -14.30
N ILE A 293 4.22 -9.38 -14.14
CA ILE A 293 4.63 -10.49 -13.25
C ILE A 293 4.23 -10.25 -11.80
N MET A 294 4.17 -9.00 -11.34
CA MET A 294 3.71 -8.66 -10.00
C MET A 294 2.22 -8.97 -9.82
N ILE A 295 1.36 -8.47 -10.72
CA ILE A 295 -0.10 -8.70 -10.64
C ILE A 295 -0.40 -10.20 -10.76
N PHE A 296 0.31 -10.89 -11.66
CA PHE A 296 0.27 -12.34 -11.76
C PHE A 296 0.55 -12.98 -10.40
N MET A 297 1.71 -12.71 -9.79
CA MET A 297 2.08 -13.30 -8.49
C MET A 297 1.10 -12.94 -7.37
N GLN A 298 0.53 -11.74 -7.34
CA GLN A 298 -0.50 -11.36 -6.37
C GLN A 298 -1.78 -12.20 -6.47
N SER A 299 -2.04 -12.80 -7.64
CA SER A 299 -3.20 -13.65 -7.89
C SER A 299 -2.92 -15.15 -7.74
N GLN A 300 -1.67 -15.56 -7.55
CA GLN A 300 -1.29 -16.97 -7.46
C GLN A 300 -1.36 -17.47 -6.03
N ASP A 301 -1.91 -18.67 -5.84
CA ASP A 301 -1.67 -19.47 -4.65
C ASP A 301 -0.34 -20.20 -4.81
N ILE A 302 0.63 -19.87 -3.94
CA ILE A 302 1.97 -20.45 -4.00
C ILE A 302 2.23 -21.56 -2.99
N ASN A 303 1.21 -22.03 -2.25
CA ASN A 303 1.37 -23.06 -1.22
C ASN A 303 2.12 -24.30 -1.74
N ALA A 304 1.82 -24.73 -2.96
CA ALA A 304 2.45 -25.90 -3.59
C ALA A 304 3.96 -25.73 -3.88
N TYR A 305 4.47 -24.50 -3.87
CA TYR A 305 5.86 -24.14 -4.19
C TYR A 305 6.66 -23.76 -2.94
N VAL A 306 5.99 -23.56 -1.81
CA VAL A 306 6.61 -23.26 -0.52
C VAL A 306 7.06 -24.54 0.17
N THR A 307 8.23 -24.46 0.79
CA THR A 307 8.87 -25.57 1.51
C THR A 307 9.20 -25.15 2.94
N GLY A 308 9.48 -26.15 3.79
CA GLY A 308 9.79 -25.92 5.21
C GLY A 308 8.53 -25.87 6.07
N ALA A 309 8.56 -26.52 7.24
CA ALA A 309 7.40 -26.58 8.15
C ALA A 309 7.41 -25.47 9.21
N VAL A 310 8.61 -25.16 9.75
CA VAL A 310 8.79 -24.15 10.82
C VAL A 310 9.22 -22.80 10.24
N GLN A 311 10.09 -22.82 9.24
CA GLN A 311 10.51 -21.64 8.51
C GLN A 311 10.18 -21.87 7.03
N LEU A 312 9.16 -21.18 6.56
CA LEU A 312 8.73 -21.25 5.17
C LEU A 312 9.82 -20.67 4.27
N LYS A 313 10.01 -21.30 3.10
CA LYS A 313 10.94 -20.88 2.06
C LYS A 313 10.37 -21.14 0.69
N ILE A 314 10.45 -20.17 -0.21
CA ILE A 314 10.35 -20.39 -1.65
C ILE A 314 11.73 -20.13 -2.23
N ASN A 315 12.31 -21.13 -2.90
CA ASN A 315 13.60 -20.94 -3.56
C ASN A 315 13.40 -20.59 -5.04
N GLN A 316 14.47 -20.11 -5.70
CA GLN A 316 14.42 -19.73 -7.11
C GLN A 316 13.94 -20.88 -8.02
N GLY A 317 14.33 -22.12 -7.73
CA GLY A 317 13.93 -23.28 -8.53
C GLY A 317 12.41 -23.53 -8.47
N ASN A 318 11.81 -23.41 -7.29
CA ASN A 318 10.36 -23.54 -7.12
C ASN A 318 9.61 -22.35 -7.72
N LEU A 319 10.11 -21.13 -7.50
CA LEU A 319 9.53 -19.92 -8.07
C LEU A 319 9.49 -19.98 -9.61
N ASN A 320 10.59 -20.41 -10.23
CA ASN A 320 10.71 -20.49 -11.69
C ASN A 320 9.79 -21.54 -12.33
N ARG A 321 9.23 -22.47 -11.55
CA ARG A 321 8.34 -23.56 -12.02
C ARG A 321 6.87 -23.19 -11.99
N ILE A 322 6.50 -22.05 -11.42
CA ILE A 322 5.11 -21.61 -11.40
C ILE A 322 4.62 -21.46 -12.84
N PRO A 323 3.53 -22.16 -13.25
CA PRO A 323 2.98 -22.07 -14.60
C PRO A 323 2.56 -20.64 -14.93
N PHE A 324 2.84 -20.20 -16.16
CA PHE A 324 2.49 -18.88 -16.64
C PHE A 324 1.91 -19.00 -18.04
N LEU A 325 0.77 -18.36 -18.28
CA LEU A 325 0.15 -18.33 -19.60
C LEU A 325 0.58 -17.07 -20.34
N LYS A 326 1.41 -17.22 -21.37
CA LYS A 326 1.94 -16.12 -22.16
C LYS A 326 1.08 -15.90 -23.41
N ALA A 327 0.45 -14.74 -23.50
CA ALA A 327 -0.25 -14.33 -24.73
C ALA A 327 0.73 -14.00 -25.86
N THR A 328 0.22 -13.59 -27.03
CA THR A 328 1.07 -13.11 -28.12
C THR A 328 1.90 -11.89 -27.70
N ASN A 329 3.09 -11.73 -28.29
CA ASN A 329 3.99 -10.62 -27.97
C ASN A 329 3.30 -9.25 -28.14
N ASP A 330 2.56 -9.05 -29.23
CA ASP A 330 1.85 -7.80 -29.50
C ASP A 330 0.82 -7.48 -28.41
N LEU A 331 0.06 -8.48 -27.96
CA LEU A 331 -0.92 -8.30 -26.89
C LEU A 331 -0.25 -8.00 -25.54
N ASN A 332 0.85 -8.69 -25.22
CA ASN A 332 1.63 -8.43 -24.02
C ASN A 332 2.24 -7.03 -24.02
N CYS A 333 2.73 -6.54 -25.16
CA CYS A 333 3.23 -5.18 -25.31
C CYS A 333 2.12 -4.15 -25.05
N VAL A 334 0.94 -4.32 -25.67
CA VAL A 334 -0.20 -3.41 -25.43
C VAL A 334 -0.65 -3.43 -23.96
N PHE A 335 -0.65 -4.60 -23.33
CA PHE A 335 -0.95 -4.70 -21.91
C PHE A 335 0.11 -3.99 -21.06
N ALA A 336 1.39 -4.22 -21.34
CA ALA A 336 2.51 -3.59 -20.63
C ALA A 336 2.45 -2.07 -20.71
N GLU A 337 2.11 -1.49 -21.87
CA GLU A 337 1.93 -0.04 -22.02
C GLU A 337 0.79 0.50 -21.14
N LYS A 338 -0.37 -0.17 -21.15
CA LYS A 338 -1.53 0.22 -20.32
C LYS A 338 -1.21 0.16 -18.83
N ILE A 339 -0.61 -0.94 -18.39
CA ILE A 339 -0.24 -1.13 -16.99
C ILE A 339 0.87 -0.17 -16.57
N SER A 340 1.89 0.03 -17.41
CA SER A 340 2.98 0.97 -17.13
C SER A 340 2.46 2.39 -16.92
N SER A 341 1.47 2.83 -17.72
CA SER A 341 0.82 4.14 -17.51
C SER A 341 0.13 4.23 -16.14
N ILE A 342 -0.57 3.18 -15.71
CA ILE A 342 -1.23 3.12 -14.39
C ILE A 342 -0.18 3.17 -13.27
N TYR A 343 0.85 2.33 -13.33
CA TYR A 343 1.87 2.27 -12.29
C TYR A 343 2.82 3.47 -12.29
N CYS A 344 3.02 4.15 -13.42
CA CYS A 344 3.67 5.46 -13.44
C CYS A 344 2.91 6.43 -12.53
N LYS A 345 1.57 6.44 -12.61
CA LYS A 345 0.75 7.28 -11.74
C LYS A 345 0.81 6.84 -10.28
N VAL A 346 0.77 5.53 -10.00
CA VAL A 346 0.94 4.99 -8.65
C VAL A 346 2.24 5.49 -8.02
N ARG A 347 3.37 5.40 -8.75
CA ARG A 347 4.68 5.88 -8.27
C ARG A 347 4.66 7.38 -7.99
N GLN A 348 4.15 8.20 -8.91
CA GLN A 348 4.07 9.66 -8.73
C GLN A 348 3.24 10.06 -7.49
N VAL A 349 2.11 9.38 -7.28
CA VAL A 349 1.23 9.63 -6.14
C VAL A 349 1.90 9.16 -4.84
N SER A 350 2.61 8.03 -4.86
CA SER A 350 3.43 7.57 -3.72
C SER A 350 4.51 8.58 -3.34
N GLU A 351 5.23 9.14 -4.30
CA GLU A 351 6.23 10.20 -4.02
C GLU A 351 5.60 11.49 -3.49
N THR A 352 4.40 11.81 -3.95
CA THR A 352 3.62 12.93 -3.41
C THR A 352 3.22 12.67 -1.96
N ILE A 353 2.77 11.46 -1.62
CA ILE A 353 2.47 11.05 -0.24
C ILE A 353 3.71 11.22 0.64
N ASN A 354 4.87 10.74 0.18
CA ASN A 354 6.13 10.85 0.92
C ASN A 354 6.51 12.32 1.17
N SER A 355 6.38 13.17 0.15
CA SER A 355 6.70 14.60 0.24
C SER A 355 5.75 15.35 1.19
N LEU A 356 4.44 15.09 1.08
CA LEU A 356 3.44 15.69 1.98
C LEU A 356 3.62 15.24 3.43
N THR A 357 3.94 13.97 3.64
CA THR A 357 4.19 13.43 5.00
C THR A 357 5.40 14.12 5.62
N LYS A 358 6.53 14.19 4.90
CA LYS A 358 7.74 14.88 5.36
C LYS A 358 7.47 16.35 5.67
N LEU A 359 6.73 17.03 4.79
CA LEU A 359 6.39 18.44 4.98
C LEU A 359 5.49 18.64 6.20
N ARG A 360 4.43 17.84 6.35
CA ARG A 360 3.55 17.83 7.52
C ARG A 360 4.34 17.63 8.81
N ASP A 361 5.19 16.60 8.85
CA ASP A 361 5.97 16.25 10.04
C ASP A 361 7.04 17.31 10.38
N THR A 362 7.49 18.08 9.38
CA THR A 362 8.40 19.23 9.56
C THR A 362 7.66 20.47 10.06
N LEU A 363 6.47 20.77 9.53
CA LEU A 363 5.70 21.97 9.86
C LEU A 363 4.98 21.86 11.19
N LEU A 364 4.41 20.68 11.48
CA LEU A 364 3.62 20.42 12.68
C LEU A 364 4.30 20.88 13.98
N PRO A 365 5.53 20.44 14.32
CA PRO A 365 6.17 20.87 15.56
C PRO A 365 6.47 22.37 15.58
N LYS A 366 6.78 22.99 14.43
CA LYS A 366 7.07 24.43 14.34
C LYS A 366 5.83 25.31 14.52
N LEU A 367 4.69 24.86 14.02
CA LEU A 367 3.41 25.55 14.19
C LEU A 367 2.94 25.43 15.65
N ILE A 368 3.08 24.25 16.25
CA ILE A 368 2.69 23.98 17.63
C ILE A 368 3.62 24.67 18.64
N SER A 369 4.93 24.73 18.40
CA SER A 369 5.86 25.48 19.26
C SER A 369 5.69 26.99 19.10
N GLY A 370 5.10 27.40 17.97
CA GLY A 370 4.96 28.79 17.58
C GLY A 370 6.20 29.43 16.96
N GLU A 371 7.21 28.63 16.63
CA GLU A 371 8.36 29.03 15.80
C GLU A 371 7.89 29.52 14.41
N LEU A 372 6.82 28.91 13.89
CA LEU A 372 6.18 29.31 12.65
C LEU A 372 4.77 29.84 12.92
N ARG A 373 4.40 30.93 12.23
CA ARG A 373 3.06 31.52 12.24
C ARG A 373 2.41 31.35 10.88
N LEU A 374 1.11 31.08 10.86
CA LEU A 374 0.35 31.03 9.62
C LEU A 374 0.16 32.46 9.08
N PRO A 375 0.37 32.70 7.76
CA PRO A 375 0.07 33.97 7.12
C PRO A 375 -1.40 34.35 7.27
N GLU A 376 -1.69 35.64 7.44
CA GLU A 376 -3.07 36.16 7.58
C GLU A 376 -3.99 35.77 6.42
N SER A 377 -3.45 35.62 5.20
CA SER A 377 -4.22 35.20 4.03
C SER A 377 -4.74 33.75 4.08
N LEU A 378 -4.15 32.89 4.93
CA LEU A 378 -4.66 31.54 5.21
C LEU A 378 -5.61 31.53 6.43
N LEU A 379 -5.88 32.72 7.00
CA LEU A 379 -6.75 32.92 8.17
C LEU A 379 -8.16 33.43 7.80
N ASP A 380 -8.42 33.69 6.51
CA ASP A 380 -9.71 34.14 5.99
C ASP A 380 -10.66 32.98 5.71
N SER A 381 -11.94 33.18 6.06
CA SER A 381 -12.97 32.16 6.25
C SER A 381 -13.38 31.34 5.03
N GLU A 382 -12.90 31.66 3.83
CA GLU A 382 -13.21 30.90 2.60
C GLU A 382 -12.39 29.60 2.49
N THR A 383 -11.28 29.48 3.25
CA THR A 383 -10.47 28.25 3.34
C THR A 383 -10.67 27.48 4.64
N ASN A 384 -11.56 27.95 5.52
CA ASN A 384 -11.96 27.14 6.66
C ASN A 384 -12.72 25.92 6.12
N PRO A 385 -12.33 24.69 6.52
CA PRO A 385 -13.18 23.55 6.22
C PRO A 385 -14.57 23.81 6.85
N PRO A 386 -15.67 23.31 6.25
CA PRO A 386 -17.02 23.59 6.71
C PRO A 386 -17.18 23.30 8.21
N GLU A 387 -18.18 23.87 8.90
CA GLU A 387 -18.44 23.57 10.31
C GLU A 387 -18.52 22.05 10.59
N SER A 388 -18.98 21.28 9.60
CA SER A 388 -18.98 19.80 9.57
C SER A 388 -17.60 19.13 9.54
N ALA A 389 -16.52 19.91 9.51
CA ALA A 389 -15.16 19.44 9.65
C ALA A 389 -14.59 19.82 11.02
N TYR A 390 -15.33 20.55 11.86
CA TYR A 390 -14.99 20.82 13.26
C TYR A 390 -15.84 19.99 14.24
N GLU A 391 -16.96 19.47 13.75
CA GLU A 391 -17.64 18.27 14.26
C GLU A 391 -16.90 17.01 13.78
#